data_AF-A0A2D8XAK9-F1
#
_entry.id   AF-A0A2D8XAK9-F1
#
_cell.length_a   1.000
_cell.length_b   1.000
_cell.length_c   1.000
_cell.angle_alpha   90.00
_cell.angle_beta   90.00
_cell.angle_gamma   90.00
#
_symmetry.space_group_name_H-M   'P 1'
#
loop_
_entity.id
_entity.type
_entity.pdbx_description
1 polymer ?
#
loop_
_entity_poly.entity_id
_entity_poly.type
_entity_poly.pdbx_seq_one_letter_code
_entity_poly.pdbx_strand_id
1 'polypeptide(L)'
;MKFETAKDFKRQDRAARYFCNKYDYSYASSEEWGKIDYQIFGVNAEVICGFEVKGCKNQSIGDKENVLVSMRKIVDAQQYQIKNNKPVVMCWAFDDGILFDKLNNLQGNFKLGGRKPRAGSTFDVEMLVYVKQENFNKILF
;
A
#
# COMPACT_ATOMS: atom_id res chain seq x y z
N MET A 1 0.54 -18.80 -0.15
CA MET A 1 2.00 -18.63 -0.30
C MET A 1 2.30 -17.16 -0.58
N LYS A 2 3.18 -16.51 0.20
CA LYS A 2 3.67 -15.16 -0.13
C LYS A 2 4.75 -15.30 -1.20
N PHE A 3 4.68 -14.47 -2.24
CA PHE A 3 5.62 -14.46 -3.38
C PHE A 3 6.56 -13.24 -3.35
N GLU A 4 6.66 -12.56 -2.19
CA GLU A 4 7.47 -11.36 -2.02
C GLU A 4 8.96 -11.70 -1.99
N THR A 5 9.74 -10.93 -2.73
CA THR A 5 11.21 -11.07 -2.77
C THR A 5 11.86 -10.16 -1.73
N ALA A 6 13.13 -10.39 -1.40
CA ALA A 6 13.90 -9.46 -0.56
C ALA A 6 13.92 -8.02 -1.12
N LYS A 7 13.87 -7.86 -2.45
CA LYS A 7 13.76 -6.55 -3.10
C LYS A 7 12.40 -5.89 -2.85
N ASP A 8 11.34 -6.68 -2.72
CA ASP A 8 10.00 -6.17 -2.42
C ASP A 8 9.91 -5.70 -0.97
N PHE A 9 10.43 -6.49 -0.03
CA PHE A 9 10.55 -6.07 1.37
C PHE A 9 11.38 -4.78 1.53
N LYS A 10 12.52 -4.68 0.84
CA LYS A 10 13.33 -3.43 0.85
C LYS A 10 12.56 -2.22 0.32
N ARG A 11 11.68 -2.40 -0.67
CA ARG A 11 10.84 -1.32 -1.20
C ARG A 11 9.76 -0.92 -0.21
N GLN A 12 9.10 -1.91 0.41
CA GLN A 12 8.09 -1.71 1.44
C GLN A 12 8.67 -0.94 2.63
N ASP A 13 9.82 -1.39 3.14
CA ASP A 13 10.53 -0.74 4.25
C ASP A 13 10.96 0.69 3.90
N ARG A 14 11.52 0.89 2.69
CA ARG A 14 11.89 2.24 2.21
C ARG A 14 10.67 3.17 2.20
N ALA A 15 9.51 2.71 1.74
CA ALA A 15 8.30 3.52 1.70
C ALA A 15 7.83 3.93 3.12
N ALA A 16 7.76 2.97 4.04
CA ALA A 16 7.39 3.25 5.43
C ALA A 16 8.38 4.22 6.09
N ARG A 17 9.69 4.01 5.89
CA ARG A 17 10.73 4.89 6.43
C ARG A 17 10.62 6.33 5.96
N TYR A 18 10.48 6.56 4.65
CA TYR A 18 10.35 7.92 4.13
C TYR A 18 9.06 8.61 4.57
N PHE A 19 7.95 7.86 4.64
CA PHE A 19 6.71 8.37 5.20
C PHE A 19 6.89 8.80 6.65
N CYS A 20 7.43 7.91 7.50
CA CYS A 20 7.64 8.19 8.91
C CYS A 20 8.62 9.34 9.16
N ASN A 21 9.74 9.38 8.45
CA ASN A 21 10.75 10.44 8.59
C ASN A 21 10.19 11.83 8.24
N LYS A 22 9.24 11.93 7.30
CA LYS A 22 8.64 13.23 6.94
C LYS A 22 7.76 13.81 8.05
N TYR A 23 7.20 12.97 8.89
CA TYR A 23 6.19 13.35 9.88
C TYR A 23 6.62 13.06 11.33
N ASP A 24 7.91 12.76 11.56
CA ASP A 24 8.46 12.38 12.86
C ASP A 24 7.70 11.21 13.53
N TYR A 25 7.27 10.24 12.71
CA TYR A 25 6.62 9.02 13.17
C TYR A 25 7.59 7.85 13.24
N SER A 26 7.13 6.74 13.80
CA SER A 26 7.83 5.45 13.75
C SER A 26 6.91 4.35 13.22
N TYR A 27 7.45 3.18 12.89
CA TYR A 27 6.68 2.08 12.32
C TYR A 27 7.17 0.72 12.81
N ALA A 28 6.25 -0.24 12.84
CA ALA A 28 6.57 -1.65 13.05
C ALA A 28 5.92 -2.49 11.95
N SER A 29 6.65 -3.50 11.47
CA SER A 29 6.07 -4.50 10.56
C SER A 29 4.95 -5.23 11.29
N SER A 30 3.83 -5.43 10.59
CA SER A 30 2.84 -6.39 11.06
C SER A 30 3.45 -7.80 11.04
N GLU A 31 2.88 -8.71 11.83
CA GLU A 31 3.24 -10.12 11.84
C GLU A 31 3.20 -10.73 10.42
N GLU A 32 3.89 -11.84 10.20
CA GLU A 32 4.07 -12.48 8.88
C GLU A 32 2.75 -12.75 8.14
N TRP A 33 1.64 -12.91 8.87
CA TRP A 33 0.29 -13.16 8.35
C TRP A 33 -0.64 -11.94 8.38
N GLY A 34 -0.10 -10.77 8.73
CA GLY A 34 -0.80 -9.48 8.71
C GLY A 34 -1.29 -9.15 7.31
N LYS A 35 -2.56 -8.72 7.22
CA LYS A 35 -3.17 -8.22 5.99
C LYS A 35 -2.75 -6.80 5.62
N ILE A 36 -2.16 -6.09 6.59
CA ILE A 36 -1.62 -4.74 6.47
C ILE A 36 -0.12 -4.82 6.71
N ASP A 37 0.68 -4.20 5.86
CA ASP A 37 2.15 -4.33 5.93
C ASP A 37 2.74 -3.75 7.23
N TYR A 38 2.30 -2.55 7.66
CA TYR A 38 2.85 -1.85 8.83
C TYR A 38 1.81 -1.21 9.72
N GLN A 39 2.17 -1.03 11.00
CA GLN A 39 1.53 -0.09 11.91
C GLN A 39 2.40 1.14 12.05
N ILE A 40 1.80 2.33 11.99
CA ILE A 40 2.48 3.61 12.18
C ILE A 40 2.13 4.14 13.56
N PHE A 41 3.16 4.62 14.27
CA PHE A 41 3.08 5.18 15.60
C PHE A 41 3.36 6.67 15.56
N GLY A 42 2.51 7.44 16.25
CA GLY A 42 2.73 8.86 16.48
C GLY A 42 3.90 9.11 17.43
N VAL A 43 4.19 10.39 17.68
CA VAL A 43 5.28 10.82 18.55
C VAL A 43 5.10 10.30 19.99
N ASN A 44 3.87 10.04 20.43
CA ASN A 44 3.57 9.53 21.78
C ASN A 44 3.48 7.99 21.82
N ALA A 45 4.03 7.29 20.82
CA ALA A 45 4.04 5.83 20.69
C ALA A 45 2.64 5.18 20.59
N GLU A 46 1.61 5.94 20.25
CA GLU A 46 0.28 5.45 19.96
C GLU A 46 0.15 5.03 18.49
N VAL A 47 -0.56 3.93 18.21
CA VAL A 47 -0.90 3.57 16.82
C VAL A 47 -1.84 4.62 16.24
N ILE A 48 -1.42 5.26 15.15
CA ILE A 48 -2.20 6.30 14.46
C ILE A 48 -2.87 5.78 13.19
N CYS A 49 -2.26 4.82 12.48
CA CYS A 49 -2.84 4.19 11.32
C CYS A 49 -2.20 2.83 11.01
N GLY A 50 -2.91 2.03 10.21
CA GLY A 50 -2.28 0.98 9.40
C GLY A 50 -1.70 1.58 8.12
N PHE A 51 -0.65 0.98 7.58
CA PHE A 51 0.03 1.44 6.37
C PHE A 51 0.30 0.27 5.43
N GLU A 52 -0.34 0.31 4.27
CA GLU A 52 -0.37 -0.79 3.30
C GLU A 52 0.38 -0.37 2.03
N VAL A 53 1.38 -1.16 1.62
CA VAL A 53 2.30 -0.79 0.55
C VAL A 53 2.11 -1.64 -0.71
N LYS A 54 1.87 -0.95 -1.82
CA LYS A 54 1.82 -1.49 -3.18
C LYS A 54 3.08 -1.10 -3.93
N GLY A 55 3.88 -2.08 -4.33
CA GLY A 55 5.07 -1.84 -5.15
C GLY A 55 4.74 -1.55 -6.62
N CYS A 56 5.13 -0.36 -7.10
CA CYS A 56 5.14 0.05 -8.51
C CYS A 56 6.55 -0.14 -9.09
N LYS A 57 6.94 -1.40 -9.33
CA LYS A 57 8.29 -1.74 -9.79
C LYS A 57 8.58 -1.18 -11.18
N ASN A 58 9.80 -0.72 -11.42
CA ASN A 58 10.30 -0.22 -12.71
C ASN A 58 9.42 0.91 -13.26
N GLN A 59 8.92 1.76 -12.35
CA GLN A 59 8.03 2.87 -12.65
C GLN A 59 8.41 4.06 -11.78
N SER A 60 8.43 5.24 -12.39
CA SER A 60 8.49 6.54 -11.72
C SER A 60 7.07 7.09 -11.54
N ILE A 61 6.91 8.04 -10.62
CA ILE A 61 5.65 8.75 -10.45
C ILE A 61 5.34 9.52 -11.73
N GLY A 62 4.13 9.34 -12.28
CA GLY A 62 3.70 9.95 -13.53
C GLY A 62 3.91 9.12 -14.80
N ASP A 63 4.64 7.98 -14.75
CA ASP A 63 4.80 7.08 -15.91
C ASP A 63 3.46 6.53 -16.43
N LYS A 64 2.45 6.49 -15.55
CA LYS A 64 1.08 6.08 -15.84
C LYS A 64 0.11 7.06 -15.21
N GLU A 65 -1.05 7.22 -15.83
CA GLU A 65 -2.13 8.05 -15.27
C GLU A 65 -2.68 7.48 -13.95
N ASN A 66 -2.77 6.14 -13.86
CA ASN A 66 -3.41 5.43 -12.77
C ASN A 66 -2.43 4.55 -12.00
N VAL A 67 -2.63 4.46 -10.69
CA VAL A 67 -2.12 3.36 -9.87
C VAL A 67 -3.18 2.29 -9.70
N LEU A 68 -2.74 1.09 -9.30
CA LEU A 68 -3.58 -0.08 -9.17
C LEU A 68 -3.54 -0.62 -7.75
N VAL A 69 -4.70 -1.03 -7.25
CA VAL A 69 -4.83 -1.81 -6.03
C VAL A 69 -5.92 -2.86 -6.24
N SER A 70 -5.77 -4.05 -5.66
CA SER A 70 -6.83 -5.05 -5.75
C SER A 70 -7.95 -4.75 -4.78
N MET A 71 -9.19 -5.03 -5.18
CA MET A 71 -10.35 -4.87 -4.30
C MET A 71 -10.20 -5.66 -3.00
N ARG A 72 -9.54 -6.82 -3.03
CA ARG A 72 -9.28 -7.61 -1.84
C ARG A 72 -8.45 -6.84 -0.81
N LYS A 73 -7.38 -6.15 -1.22
CA LYS A 73 -6.58 -5.32 -0.30
C LYS A 73 -7.36 -4.13 0.25
N ILE A 74 -8.29 -3.57 -0.53
CA ILE A 74 -9.22 -2.54 -0.03
C ILE A 74 -10.13 -3.12 1.07
N VAL A 75 -10.72 -4.29 0.83
CA VAL A 75 -11.57 -4.97 1.84
C VAL A 75 -10.78 -5.32 3.09
N ASP A 76 -9.57 -5.86 2.92
CA ASP A 76 -8.66 -6.19 4.03
C ASP A 76 -8.29 -4.94 4.85
N ALA A 77 -8.04 -3.80 4.19
CA ALA A 77 -7.80 -2.51 4.83
C ALA A 77 -9.04 -1.98 5.57
N GLN A 78 -10.22 -2.09 4.99
CA GLN A 78 -11.46 -1.70 5.66
C GLN A 78 -11.72 -2.56 6.90
N GLN A 79 -11.50 -3.88 6.82
CA GLN A 79 -11.59 -4.78 7.96
C GLN A 79 -10.63 -4.37 9.08
N TYR A 80 -9.39 -3.98 8.73
CA TYR A 80 -8.43 -3.46 9.69
C TYR A 80 -8.93 -2.16 10.34
N GLN A 81 -9.47 -1.22 9.57
CA GLN A 81 -9.98 0.05 10.10
C GLN A 81 -11.07 -0.17 11.14
N ILE A 82 -12.02 -1.06 10.84
CA ILE A 82 -13.13 -1.38 11.75
C ILE A 82 -12.60 -2.07 13.01
N LYS A 83 -11.75 -3.09 12.86
CA LYS A 83 -11.24 -3.88 13.99
C LYS A 83 -10.42 -3.04 14.96
N ASN A 84 -9.58 -2.13 14.44
CA ASN A 84 -8.63 -1.36 15.26
C ASN A 84 -9.13 0.05 15.59
N ASN A 85 -10.24 0.49 14.99
CA ASN A 85 -10.73 1.86 15.08
C ASN A 85 -9.64 2.91 14.72
N LYS A 86 -8.90 2.63 13.65
CA LYS A 86 -7.80 3.48 13.13
C LYS A 86 -7.88 3.57 11.62
N PRO A 87 -7.50 4.70 10.98
CA PRO A 87 -7.42 4.78 9.53
C PRO A 87 -6.37 3.81 8.95
N VAL A 88 -6.50 3.52 7.66
CA VAL A 88 -5.44 2.87 6.87
C VAL A 88 -5.01 3.81 5.76
N VAL A 89 -3.71 3.96 5.59
CA VAL A 89 -3.09 4.66 4.46
C VAL A 89 -2.70 3.62 3.42
N MET A 90 -3.17 3.82 2.19
CA MET A 90 -2.74 3.06 1.02
C MET A 90 -1.59 3.81 0.37
N CYS A 91 -0.44 3.14 0.19
CA CYS A 91 0.78 3.72 -0.32
C CYS A 91 1.25 2.96 -1.57
N TRP A 92 1.56 3.69 -2.64
CA TRP A 92 2.20 3.17 -3.85
C TRP A 92 3.66 3.58 -3.87
N ALA A 93 4.55 2.59 -3.79
CA ALA A 93 5.99 2.78 -3.77
C ALA A 93 6.57 2.62 -5.17
N PHE A 94 6.97 3.73 -5.76
CA PHE A 94 7.65 3.83 -7.05
C PHE A 94 9.17 3.72 -6.86
N ASP A 95 9.93 3.85 -7.94
CA ASP A 95 11.38 3.83 -7.86
C ASP A 95 11.95 5.20 -7.41
N ASP A 96 11.25 6.30 -7.72
CA ASP A 96 11.59 7.71 -7.45
C ASP A 96 10.84 8.36 -6.26
N GLY A 97 9.85 7.67 -5.68
CA GLY A 97 9.10 8.19 -4.53
C GLY A 97 7.92 7.32 -4.10
N ILE A 98 7.05 7.91 -3.28
CA ILE A 98 5.76 7.34 -2.90
C ILE A 98 4.60 8.29 -3.23
N LEU A 99 3.48 7.69 -3.62
CA LEU A 99 2.16 8.33 -3.58
C LEU A 99 1.31 7.65 -2.52
N PHE A 100 0.53 8.40 -1.76
CA PHE A 100 -0.32 7.81 -0.73
C PHE A 100 -1.55 8.65 -0.40
N ASP A 101 -2.57 7.96 0.11
CA ASP A 101 -3.75 8.59 0.69
C ASP A 101 -4.45 7.65 1.68
N LYS A 102 -5.38 8.18 2.46
CA LYS A 102 -6.26 7.38 3.31
C LYS A 102 -7.18 6.54 2.44
N LEU A 103 -7.48 5.32 2.89
CA LEU A 103 -8.37 4.40 2.15
C LEU A 103 -9.70 5.05 1.77
N ASN A 104 -10.31 5.82 2.68
CA ASN A 104 -11.62 6.45 2.49
C ASN A 104 -11.62 7.56 1.42
N ASN A 105 -10.44 8.04 1.01
CA ASN A 105 -10.29 9.05 -0.03
C ASN A 105 -10.16 8.44 -1.43
N LEU A 106 -9.96 7.12 -1.53
CA LEU A 106 -9.75 6.46 -2.81
C LEU A 106 -11.05 6.43 -3.63
N GLN A 107 -10.95 6.89 -4.87
CA GLN A 107 -12.01 6.83 -5.87
C GLN A 107 -11.43 6.29 -7.17
N GLY A 108 -12.14 5.41 -7.85
CA GLY A 108 -11.60 4.78 -9.05
C GLY A 108 -12.59 3.90 -9.77
N ASN A 109 -12.17 3.42 -10.93
CA ASN A 109 -12.92 2.47 -11.74
C ASN A 109 -12.39 1.06 -11.50
N PHE A 110 -13.27 0.06 -11.44
CA PHE A 110 -12.87 -1.32 -11.27
C PHE A 110 -12.96 -2.10 -12.58
N LYS A 111 -11.97 -2.98 -12.82
CA LYS A 111 -11.95 -3.90 -13.96
C LYS A 111 -11.33 -5.22 -13.55
N LEU A 112 -11.75 -6.30 -14.18
CA LEU A 112 -11.04 -7.58 -14.07
C LEU A 112 -9.65 -7.43 -14.69
N GLY A 113 -8.62 -7.87 -13.97
CA GLY A 113 -7.24 -7.81 -14.45
C GLY A 113 -6.33 -8.71 -13.65
N GLY A 114 -5.03 -8.42 -13.69
CA GLY A 114 -4.02 -9.17 -12.96
C GLY A 114 -2.97 -9.78 -13.88
N ARG A 115 -2.49 -10.96 -13.50
CA ARG A 115 -1.40 -11.68 -14.15
C ARG A 115 -1.94 -12.94 -14.82
N LYS A 116 -1.13 -13.49 -15.73
CA LYS A 116 -1.33 -14.87 -16.19
C LYS A 116 -1.32 -15.80 -14.97
N PRO A 117 -2.32 -16.68 -14.78
CA PRO A 117 -2.39 -17.58 -13.65
C PRO A 117 -1.12 -18.43 -13.49
N ARG A 118 -0.60 -18.48 -12.27
CA ARG A 118 0.52 -19.32 -11.85
C ARG A 118 -0.02 -20.48 -11.03
N ALA A 119 0.60 -21.65 -11.19
CA ALA A 119 0.23 -22.83 -10.42
C ALA A 119 0.25 -22.54 -8.91
N GLY A 120 -0.84 -22.87 -8.22
CA GLY A 120 -0.99 -22.64 -6.78
C GLY A 120 -1.31 -21.19 -6.35
N SER A 121 -1.50 -20.25 -7.29
CA SER A 121 -1.95 -18.89 -6.97
C SER A 121 -3.45 -18.73 -7.19
N THR A 122 -4.18 -18.40 -6.12
CA THR A 122 -5.64 -18.21 -6.16
C THR A 122 -6.06 -16.83 -6.66
N PHE A 123 -5.14 -15.85 -6.63
CA PHE A 123 -5.47 -14.43 -6.81
C PHE A 123 -4.67 -13.76 -7.92
N ASP A 124 -4.26 -14.53 -8.93
CA ASP A 124 -3.55 -13.96 -10.07
C ASP A 124 -4.47 -13.17 -11.00
N VAL A 125 -5.75 -13.54 -11.09
CA VAL A 125 -6.79 -12.77 -11.78
C VAL A 125 -7.77 -12.26 -10.73
N GLU A 126 -7.87 -10.95 -10.56
CA GLU A 126 -8.72 -10.33 -9.54
C GLU A 126 -9.29 -9.00 -10.02
N MET A 127 -10.31 -8.51 -9.32
CA MET A 127 -10.83 -7.17 -9.55
C MET A 127 -9.81 -6.14 -9.08
N LEU A 128 -9.34 -5.32 -10.02
CA LEU A 128 -8.41 -4.22 -9.77
C LEU A 128 -9.16 -2.90 -9.82
N VAL A 129 -8.81 -2.00 -8.90
CA VAL A 129 -9.27 -0.62 -8.88
C VAL A 129 -8.16 0.26 -9.45
N TYR A 130 -8.53 1.05 -10.45
CA TYR A 130 -7.69 2.03 -11.13
C TYR A 130 -7.97 3.39 -10.50
N VAL A 131 -6.97 3.95 -9.82
CA VAL A 131 -7.08 5.24 -9.14
C VAL A 131 -6.13 6.23 -9.79
N LYS A 132 -6.63 7.40 -10.17
CA LYS A 132 -5.82 8.45 -10.77
C LYS A 132 -4.83 9.03 -9.76
N GLN A 133 -3.63 9.35 -10.21
CA GLN A 133 -2.56 9.86 -9.33
C GLN A 133 -2.74 11.32 -8.90
N GLU A 134 -3.59 12.07 -9.60
CA GLU A 134 -3.64 13.55 -9.60
C GLU A 134 -3.95 14.22 -8.25
N ASN A 135 -4.41 13.47 -7.23
CA ASN A 135 -4.80 14.01 -5.92
C ASN A 135 -4.08 13.37 -4.73
N PHE A 136 -3.05 12.55 -4.98
CA PHE A 136 -2.34 11.89 -3.89
C PHE A 136 -1.25 12.74 -3.26
N ASN A 137 -1.03 12.52 -1.97
CA ASN A 137 0.13 13.06 -1.29
C ASN A 137 1.39 12.40 -1.86
N LYS A 138 2.46 13.19 -1.96
CA LYS A 138 3.71 12.78 -2.62
C LYS A 138 4.92 13.01 -1.71
N ILE A 139 5.85 12.05 -1.72
CA ILE A 139 7.21 12.17 -1.18
C ILE A 139 8.17 11.60 -2.22
N LEU A 140 9.18 12.36 -2.59
CA LEU A 140 10.27 11.91 -3.46
C LEU A 140 11.40 11.32 -2.62
N PHE A 141 12.14 10.36 -3.19
CA PHE A 141 13.28 9.73 -2.51
C PHE A 141 14.59 10.51 -2.62
#